data_AF-A0A928UGI5-F1
#
_entry.id   AF-A0A928UGI5-F1
#
_cell.length_a   1.000
_cell.length_b   1.000
_cell.length_c   1.000
_cell.angle_alpha   90.00
_cell.angle_beta   90.00
_cell.angle_gamma   90.00
#
_symmetry.space_group_name_H-M   'P 1'
#
loop_
_entity.id
_entity.type
_entity.pdbx_description
1 polymer ?
#
loop_
_entity_poly.entity_id
_entity_poly.type
_entity_poly.pdbx_seq_one_letter_code
_entity_poly.pdbx_strand_id
1 'polypeptide(L)'
;MKVFAISSYNHKTRSFKYSQEPSFEGKLQLKETANKVITKKNLFNFALLSFLITKLIDLSEFEIPDIIKELPIYIMAGAFCVTDNQVKLEENIEFKKAETIEEARKFAEEKLGIKKFKINDLEYANWINEGLTNISNRFKGEVYFPQKIKFHSYDRKNALADYVVIADTIRINKKRIEERVSDLDNLLKENSYEELTKYNLGKGYDDFCKKLTKAYNSPESLTFFEKYSLVGSIYKVKERLKQLDNKKPSEINTNGINLYGNIYQNEFETIYHEVGHCFDFKSKTLIDICTDRIKSQKDLKHLVLPRYHKKNTFEFVASIFAGIMQGEKYPDDVMNLYKKLIKFKMPV
;
A
#
# COMPACT_ATOMS: atom_id res chain seq x y z
N MET A 1 22.83 -20.45 24.74
CA MET A 1 23.26 -21.64 23.97
C MET A 1 24.40 -21.21 23.05
N LYS A 2 25.54 -21.92 23.05
CA LYS A 2 26.75 -21.55 22.27
C LYS A 2 26.46 -21.59 20.77
N VAL A 3 26.78 -20.51 20.09
CA VAL A 3 26.71 -20.36 18.63
C VAL A 3 28.03 -20.83 18.04
N PHE A 4 27.98 -21.80 17.12
CA PHE A 4 29.04 -22.03 16.16
C PHE A 4 28.46 -22.48 14.81
N ALA A 5 28.75 -21.71 13.77
CA ALA A 5 29.16 -22.21 12.46
C ALA A 5 29.93 -21.08 11.75
N ILE A 6 31.25 -21.25 11.63
CA ILE A 6 32.12 -20.46 10.75
C ILE A 6 32.21 -21.25 9.45
N SER A 7 31.86 -20.64 8.31
CA SER A 7 32.20 -21.20 7.00
C SER A 7 33.65 -20.86 6.69
N SER A 8 34.51 -21.86 6.45
CA SER A 8 35.84 -21.63 5.88
C SER A 8 35.76 -21.65 4.35
N TYR A 9 36.31 -20.61 3.72
CA TYR A 9 36.38 -20.45 2.27
C TYR A 9 37.65 -21.12 1.73
N ASN A 10 37.51 -22.07 0.79
CA ASN A 10 38.66 -22.73 0.17
C ASN A 10 39.10 -21.99 -1.10
N HIS A 11 40.20 -21.25 -1.01
CA HIS A 11 40.75 -20.46 -2.12
C HIS A 11 41.23 -21.27 -3.33
N LYS A 12 41.55 -22.57 -3.17
CA LYS A 12 42.02 -23.40 -4.29
C LYS A 12 40.89 -23.92 -5.17
N THR A 13 39.68 -24.08 -4.63
CA THR A 13 38.55 -24.68 -5.36
C THR A 13 37.40 -23.70 -5.63
N ARG A 14 37.47 -22.45 -5.13
CA ARG A 14 36.41 -21.43 -5.21
C ARG A 14 35.01 -21.99 -4.92
N SER A 15 34.90 -22.83 -3.89
CA SER A 15 33.62 -23.47 -3.53
C SER A 15 33.40 -23.47 -2.02
N PHE A 16 32.15 -23.25 -1.63
CA PHE A 16 31.67 -23.44 -0.26
C PHE A 16 31.32 -24.93 -0.08
N LYS A 17 31.96 -25.62 0.86
CA LYS A 17 31.47 -26.93 1.32
C LYS A 17 30.47 -26.70 2.45
N TYR A 18 29.19 -26.92 2.18
CA TYR A 18 28.19 -27.08 3.22
C TYR A 18 28.40 -28.43 3.91
N SER A 19 28.75 -28.43 5.20
CA SER A 19 28.61 -29.62 6.02
C SER A 19 27.13 -29.91 6.26
N GLN A 20 26.77 -31.20 6.33
CA GLN A 20 25.43 -31.77 6.39
C GLN A 20 24.40 -30.96 7.19
N GLU A 21 23.16 -30.96 6.68
CA GLU A 21 21.99 -30.32 7.27
C GLU A 21 21.83 -30.69 8.75
N PRO A 22 21.65 -29.72 9.66
CA PRO A 22 21.21 -30.06 11.01
C PRO A 22 19.75 -30.51 10.94
N SER A 23 19.50 -31.79 11.23
CA SER A 23 18.14 -32.29 11.43
C SER A 23 17.53 -31.61 12.66
N PHE A 24 16.56 -30.72 12.42
CA PHE A 24 15.78 -30.08 13.48
C PHE A 24 14.58 -30.97 13.86
N GLU A 25 14.81 -31.97 14.71
CA GLU A 25 13.74 -32.60 15.48
C GLU A 25 13.45 -31.73 16.72
N GLY A 26 12.59 -30.73 16.53
CA GLY A 26 12.20 -29.80 17.58
C GLY A 26 11.00 -28.96 17.15
N LYS A 27 9.87 -29.62 16.88
CA LYS A 27 8.59 -28.94 16.63
C LYS A 27 8.06 -28.38 17.96
N LEU A 28 7.67 -27.10 17.93
CA LEU A 28 7.00 -26.33 18.97
C LEU A 28 7.80 -26.00 20.24
N GLN A 29 8.42 -24.80 20.25
CA GLN A 29 8.51 -23.89 21.42
C GLN A 29 9.23 -22.56 21.11
N LEU A 30 9.75 -22.38 19.88
CA LEU A 30 10.43 -21.15 19.46
C LEU A 30 9.49 -19.94 19.28
N LYS A 31 8.21 -20.16 18.93
CA LYS A 31 7.27 -19.07 18.61
C LYS A 31 6.92 -18.21 19.83
N GLU A 32 6.72 -18.82 20.99
CA GLU A 32 6.47 -18.10 22.25
C GLU A 32 7.75 -17.55 22.89
N THR A 33 8.87 -18.29 22.75
CA THR A 33 10.14 -17.91 23.39
C THR A 33 10.82 -16.75 22.66
N ALA A 34 10.75 -16.68 21.32
CA ALA A 34 11.27 -15.54 20.57
C ALA A 34 10.51 -14.25 20.88
N ASN A 35 9.17 -14.32 21.00
CA ASN A 35 8.35 -13.16 21.38
C ASN A 35 8.58 -12.73 22.84
N LYS A 36 8.93 -13.65 23.76
CA LYS A 36 9.23 -13.32 25.17
C LYS A 36 10.64 -12.76 25.39
N VAL A 37 11.65 -13.16 24.60
CA VAL A 37 13.06 -12.75 24.79
C VAL A 37 13.39 -11.44 24.08
N ILE A 38 12.62 -11.07 23.06
CA ILE A 38 12.85 -9.84 22.30
C ILE A 38 12.06 -8.67 22.91
N THR A 39 12.67 -7.98 23.87
CA THR A 39 12.17 -6.69 24.34
C THR A 39 12.45 -5.59 23.31
N LYS A 40 11.60 -4.54 23.26
CA LYS A 40 11.78 -3.35 22.39
C LYS A 40 13.22 -2.78 22.44
N LYS A 41 13.87 -2.85 23.60
CA LYS A 41 15.23 -2.38 23.85
C LYS A 41 16.29 -3.23 23.13
N ASN A 42 16.12 -4.55 23.10
CA ASN A 42 17.05 -5.47 22.44
C ASN A 42 16.95 -5.39 20.91
N LEU A 43 15.73 -5.20 20.37
CA LEU A 43 15.51 -5.05 18.92
C LEU A 43 16.03 -3.70 18.40
N PHE A 44 15.89 -2.62 19.19
CA PHE A 44 16.51 -1.32 18.88
C PHE A 44 18.04 -1.39 18.84
N ASN A 45 18.66 -2.06 19.82
CA ASN A 45 20.12 -2.25 19.85
C ASN A 45 20.61 -3.10 18.67
N PHE A 46 19.86 -4.13 18.26
CA PHE A 46 20.21 -4.97 17.12
C PHE A 46 20.10 -4.21 15.79
N ALA A 47 19.08 -3.36 15.65
CA ALA A 47 18.88 -2.55 14.46
C ALA A 47 19.91 -1.42 14.36
N LEU A 48 20.26 -0.79 15.49
CA LEU A 48 21.35 0.19 15.59
C LEU A 48 22.70 -0.45 15.23
N LEU A 49 22.96 -1.67 15.72
CA LEU A 49 24.15 -2.44 15.38
C LEU A 49 24.20 -2.79 13.88
N SER A 50 23.09 -3.22 13.29
CA SER A 50 22.99 -3.49 11.85
C SER A 50 23.22 -2.23 11.02
N PHE A 51 22.65 -1.09 11.42
CA PHE A 51 22.88 0.21 10.77
C PHE A 51 24.34 0.66 10.87
N LEU A 52 24.96 0.52 12.04
CA LEU A 52 26.38 0.82 12.25
C LEU A 52 27.27 -0.07 11.37
N ILE A 53 26.99 -1.37 11.28
CA ILE A 53 27.72 -2.30 10.42
C ILE A 53 27.64 -1.88 8.94
N THR A 54 26.46 -1.48 8.45
CA THR A 54 26.30 -1.00 7.05
C THR A 54 26.95 0.35 6.77
N LYS A 55 27.26 1.15 7.81
CA LYS A 55 27.97 2.43 7.70
C LYS A 55 29.49 2.29 7.84
N LEU A 56 29.94 1.26 8.57
CA LEU A 56 31.36 1.02 8.86
C LEU A 56 32.03 0.10 7.85
N ILE A 57 31.26 -0.69 7.10
CA ILE A 57 31.78 -1.52 6.03
C ILE A 57 31.46 -0.82 4.70
N ASP A 58 32.47 -0.57 3.87
CA ASP A 58 32.26 -0.14 2.51
C ASP A 58 31.71 -1.32 1.70
N LEU A 59 30.39 -1.31 1.52
CA LEU A 59 29.66 -2.37 0.82
C LEU A 59 29.66 -2.18 -0.70
N SER A 60 30.34 -1.15 -1.23
CA SER A 60 30.40 -0.88 -2.67
C SER A 60 31.15 -1.97 -3.46
N GLU A 61 32.02 -2.73 -2.81
CA GLU A 61 32.79 -3.82 -3.43
C GLU A 61 32.05 -5.16 -3.48
N PHE A 62 30.89 -5.27 -2.85
CA PHE A 62 30.09 -6.50 -2.83
C PHE A 62 28.85 -6.34 -3.71
N GLU A 63 28.56 -7.32 -4.58
CA GLU A 63 27.25 -7.45 -5.24
C GLU A 63 26.20 -7.83 -4.19
N ILE A 64 25.83 -6.85 -3.37
CA ILE A 64 24.85 -7.00 -2.32
C ILE A 64 23.47 -6.83 -2.96
N PRO A 65 22.61 -7.86 -2.92
CA PRO A 65 21.24 -7.71 -3.40
C PRO A 65 20.57 -6.57 -2.64
N ASP A 66 19.79 -5.71 -3.33
CA ASP A 66 19.18 -4.50 -2.76
C ASP A 66 18.44 -4.74 -1.42
N ILE A 67 18.00 -5.99 -1.19
CA ILE A 67 17.37 -6.46 0.04
C ILE A 67 18.22 -6.23 1.31
N ILE A 68 19.55 -6.34 1.25
CA ILE A 68 20.44 -6.18 2.40
C ILE A 68 20.63 -4.68 2.71
N LYS A 69 20.59 -3.80 1.71
CA LYS A 69 20.72 -2.35 1.89
C LYS A 69 19.56 -1.76 2.68
N GLU A 70 18.36 -2.32 2.54
CA GLU A 70 17.18 -1.85 3.25
C GLU A 70 16.87 -2.64 4.53
N LEU A 71 17.53 -3.79 4.76
CA LEU A 71 17.33 -4.67 5.90
C LEU A 71 17.36 -3.95 7.28
N PRO A 72 18.25 -2.96 7.53
CA PRO A 72 18.26 -2.24 8.80
C PRO A 72 16.97 -1.45 9.07
N ILE A 73 16.35 -0.87 8.02
CA ILE A 73 15.07 -0.15 8.12
C ILE A 73 13.96 -1.12 8.49
N TYR A 74 13.96 -2.34 7.94
CA TYR A 74 12.94 -3.35 8.23
C TYR A 74 13.15 -4.06 9.55
N ILE A 75 14.39 -4.24 10.02
CA ILE A 75 14.66 -4.73 11.38
C ILE A 75 14.18 -3.68 12.39
N MET A 76 14.44 -2.37 12.13
CA MET A 76 13.86 -1.29 12.93
C MET A 76 12.33 -1.30 12.86
N ALA A 77 11.72 -1.38 11.67
CA ALA A 77 10.28 -1.44 11.52
C ALA A 77 9.69 -2.66 12.26
N GLY A 78 10.30 -3.83 12.11
CA GLY A 78 9.97 -5.07 12.80
C GLY A 78 9.97 -4.94 14.32
N ALA A 79 10.93 -4.22 14.91
CA ALA A 79 10.96 -3.87 16.35
C ALA A 79 9.69 -3.16 16.83
N PHE A 80 9.07 -2.37 15.95
CA PHE A 80 7.84 -1.64 16.21
C PHE A 80 6.58 -2.37 15.71
N CYS A 81 6.73 -3.39 14.86
CA CYS A 81 5.64 -4.19 14.27
C CYS A 81 5.24 -5.43 15.10
N VAL A 82 5.86 -5.71 16.25
CA VAL A 82 5.62 -6.95 17.03
C VAL A 82 4.36 -6.92 17.90
N THR A 83 3.43 -6.00 17.69
CA THR A 83 2.14 -6.04 18.39
C THR A 83 1.03 -6.15 17.35
N ASP A 84 0.23 -7.21 17.46
CA ASP A 84 -1.05 -7.28 16.76
C ASP A 84 -1.86 -6.05 17.18
N ASN A 85 -1.87 -5.06 16.30
CA ASN A 85 -2.49 -3.76 16.52
C ASN A 85 -3.85 -3.70 15.83
N GLN A 86 -4.49 -4.86 15.62
CA GLN A 86 -5.86 -4.90 15.18
C GLN A 86 -6.72 -4.17 16.21
N VAL A 87 -7.51 -3.22 15.74
CA VAL A 87 -8.49 -2.49 16.53
C VAL A 87 -9.85 -3.05 16.18
N LYS A 88 -10.68 -3.30 17.20
CA LYS A 88 -12.10 -3.61 17.02
C LYS A 88 -12.91 -2.34 17.27
N LEU A 89 -13.50 -1.82 16.20
CA LEU A 89 -14.45 -0.70 16.21
C LEU A 89 -15.89 -1.20 16.15
N GLU A 90 -16.86 -0.29 16.20
CA GLU A 90 -18.25 -0.58 15.89
C GLU A 90 -18.37 -1.17 14.47
N GLU A 91 -19.23 -2.17 14.26
CA GLU A 91 -19.31 -2.87 12.96
C GLU A 91 -19.88 -2.01 11.84
N ASN A 92 -20.76 -1.06 12.19
CA ASN A 92 -21.40 -0.14 11.27
C ASN A 92 -21.35 1.27 11.87
N ILE A 93 -20.32 2.02 11.49
CA ILE A 93 -20.18 3.43 11.86
C ILE A 93 -20.95 4.25 10.83
N GLU A 94 -21.94 5.02 11.30
CA GLU A 94 -22.60 6.03 10.47
C GLU A 94 -21.67 7.23 10.30
N PHE A 95 -21.25 7.51 9.07
CA PHE A 95 -20.48 8.72 8.77
C PHE A 95 -21.43 9.88 8.44
N LYS A 96 -21.26 11.00 9.14
CA LYS A 96 -21.84 12.29 8.79
C LYS A 96 -20.71 13.28 8.60
N LYS A 97 -20.76 14.06 7.52
CA LYS A 97 -19.79 15.13 7.28
C LYS A 97 -19.85 16.10 8.47
N ALA A 98 -18.70 16.37 9.04
CA ALA A 98 -18.54 17.36 10.09
C ALA A 98 -18.69 18.77 9.51
N GLU A 99 -19.26 19.68 10.30
CA GLU A 99 -19.39 21.10 9.97
C GLU A 99 -18.16 21.89 10.41
N THR A 100 -17.42 21.37 11.41
CA THR A 100 -16.20 21.99 11.94
C THR A 100 -15.01 21.03 11.94
N ILE A 101 -13.79 21.59 11.93
CA ILE A 101 -12.57 20.78 11.98
C ILE A 101 -12.41 20.07 13.33
N GLU A 102 -12.94 20.65 14.41
CA GLU A 102 -13.02 20.06 15.74
C GLU A 102 -13.90 18.81 15.75
N GLU A 103 -15.09 18.87 15.14
CA GLU A 103 -15.98 17.71 14.99
C GLU A 103 -15.32 16.61 14.17
N ALA A 104 -14.70 16.96 13.04
CA ALA A 104 -14.00 15.99 12.19
C ALA A 104 -12.85 15.31 12.95
N ARG A 105 -12.08 16.08 13.73
CA ARG A 105 -11.00 15.55 14.57
C ARG A 105 -11.55 14.63 15.66
N LYS A 106 -12.61 15.05 16.34
CA LYS A 106 -13.27 14.26 17.39
C LYS A 106 -13.79 12.93 16.83
N PHE A 107 -14.40 12.95 15.65
CA PHE A 107 -14.85 11.72 14.98
C PHE A 107 -13.67 10.78 14.70
N ALA A 108 -12.55 11.28 14.16
CA ALA A 108 -11.37 10.46 13.91
C ALA A 108 -10.79 9.83 15.18
N GLU A 109 -10.71 10.62 16.27
CA GLU A 109 -10.11 10.19 17.53
C GLU A 109 -11.02 9.22 18.30
N GLU A 110 -12.31 9.51 18.40
CA GLU A 110 -13.26 8.74 19.22
C GLU A 110 -13.89 7.56 18.48
N LYS A 111 -14.26 7.73 17.20
CA LYS A 111 -14.96 6.69 16.43
C LYS A 111 -14.03 5.80 15.61
N LEU A 112 -12.91 6.34 15.13
CA LEU A 112 -11.95 5.60 14.31
C LEU A 112 -10.67 5.21 15.05
N GLY A 113 -10.52 5.62 16.32
CA GLY A 113 -9.38 5.25 17.17
C GLY A 113 -8.03 5.86 16.73
N ILE A 114 -8.05 6.94 15.94
CA ILE A 114 -6.84 7.62 15.49
C ILE A 114 -6.29 8.48 16.64
N LYS A 115 -5.16 8.11 17.25
CA LYS A 115 -4.66 8.83 18.45
C LYS A 115 -4.22 10.27 18.22
N LYS A 116 -3.78 10.62 17.00
CA LYS A 116 -3.36 11.99 16.66
C LYS A 116 -3.81 12.35 15.26
N PHE A 117 -4.85 13.16 15.15
CA PHE A 117 -5.39 13.62 13.87
C PHE A 117 -5.02 15.09 13.62
N LYS A 118 -3.93 15.30 12.89
CA LYS A 118 -3.34 16.63 12.59
C LYS A 118 -3.64 17.08 11.16
N ILE A 119 -4.93 17.09 10.83
CA ILE A 119 -5.47 17.68 9.61
C ILE A 119 -6.20 18.95 10.03
N ASN A 120 -5.87 20.07 9.41
CA ASN A 120 -6.41 21.40 9.73
C ASN A 120 -7.25 21.98 8.58
N ASP A 121 -7.76 21.10 7.72
CA ASP A 121 -8.61 21.43 6.58
C ASP A 121 -9.84 20.53 6.63
N LEU A 122 -11.03 21.15 6.64
CA LEU A 122 -12.30 20.44 6.87
C LEU A 122 -12.63 19.47 5.73
N GLU A 123 -12.38 19.86 4.48
CA GLU A 123 -12.72 19.03 3.31
C GLU A 123 -11.86 17.75 3.31
N TYR A 124 -10.55 17.91 3.54
CA TYR A 124 -9.64 16.77 3.68
C TYR A 124 -9.95 15.91 4.91
N ALA A 125 -10.31 16.53 6.04
CA ALA A 125 -10.65 15.80 7.25
C ALA A 125 -11.88 14.91 7.05
N ASN A 126 -12.93 15.45 6.44
CA ASN A 126 -14.14 14.70 6.07
C ASN A 126 -13.82 13.57 5.07
N TRP A 127 -13.03 13.86 4.02
CA TRP A 127 -12.61 12.86 3.05
C TRP A 127 -11.85 11.69 3.69
N ILE A 128 -10.91 11.98 4.59
CA ILE A 128 -10.15 10.94 5.31
C ILE A 128 -11.08 10.12 6.20
N ASN A 129 -11.94 10.78 6.99
CA ASN A 129 -12.85 10.10 7.91
C ASN A 129 -13.86 9.22 7.18
N GLU A 130 -14.39 9.67 6.06
CA GLU A 130 -15.29 8.89 5.21
C GLU A 130 -14.58 7.66 4.65
N GLY A 131 -13.38 7.84 4.08
CA GLY A 131 -12.58 6.75 3.57
C GLY A 131 -12.25 5.70 4.64
N LEU A 132 -11.86 6.12 5.84
CA LEU A 132 -11.61 5.20 6.95
C LEU A 132 -12.90 4.51 7.41
N THR A 133 -14.01 5.23 7.50
CA THR A 133 -15.31 4.64 7.86
C THR A 133 -15.74 3.56 6.86
N ASN A 134 -15.56 3.81 5.56
CA ASN A 134 -15.84 2.83 4.50
C ASN A 134 -15.02 1.55 4.67
N ILE A 135 -13.74 1.66 5.04
CA ILE A 135 -12.89 0.50 5.37
C ILE A 135 -13.42 -0.20 6.62
N SER A 136 -13.67 0.54 7.70
CA SER A 136 -14.16 -0.04 8.96
C SER A 136 -15.43 -0.85 8.75
N ASN A 137 -16.44 -0.26 8.10
CA ASN A 137 -17.72 -0.91 7.87
C ASN A 137 -17.58 -2.17 7.01
N ARG A 138 -16.72 -2.12 5.99
CA ARG A 138 -16.47 -3.28 5.14
C ARG A 138 -15.81 -4.43 5.90
N PHE A 139 -14.91 -4.09 6.82
CA PHE A 139 -14.24 -5.06 7.70
C PHE A 139 -15.00 -5.32 9.00
N LYS A 140 -16.25 -4.85 9.15
CA LYS A 140 -17.06 -5.02 10.37
C LYS A 140 -16.30 -4.60 11.64
N GLY A 141 -15.63 -3.46 11.56
CA GLY A 141 -14.85 -2.87 12.64
C GLY A 141 -13.49 -3.52 12.90
N GLU A 142 -13.11 -4.60 12.21
CA GLU A 142 -11.82 -5.29 12.40
C GLU A 142 -10.72 -4.67 11.52
N VAL A 143 -10.04 -3.65 12.05
CA VAL A 143 -9.16 -2.79 11.24
C VAL A 143 -7.75 -2.68 11.76
N TYR A 144 -6.82 -2.36 10.86
CA TYR A 144 -5.42 -2.06 11.18
C TYR A 144 -5.10 -0.58 10.87
N PHE A 145 -5.87 0.35 11.43
CA PHE A 145 -5.68 1.79 11.16
C PHE A 145 -4.37 2.37 11.72
N PRO A 146 -3.86 3.46 11.10
CA PRO A 146 -2.69 4.14 11.61
C PRO A 146 -2.97 4.81 12.96
N GLN A 147 -1.94 5.01 13.77
CA GLN A 147 -2.10 5.73 15.04
C GLN A 147 -2.15 7.25 14.85
N LYS A 148 -1.62 7.75 13.73
CA LYS A 148 -1.55 9.18 13.46
C LYS A 148 -1.87 9.47 12.00
N ILE A 149 -2.48 10.62 11.76
CA ILE A 149 -2.70 11.15 10.42
C ILE A 149 -2.30 12.63 10.45
N LYS A 150 -1.57 13.09 9.44
CA LYS A 150 -1.14 14.49 9.35
C LYS A 150 -0.92 14.95 7.92
N PHE A 151 -0.98 16.25 7.70
CA PHE A 151 -0.37 16.81 6.51
C PHE A 151 1.15 16.71 6.57
N HIS A 152 1.75 16.55 5.40
CA HIS A 152 3.19 16.59 5.23
C HIS A 152 3.52 17.05 3.82
N SER A 153 4.33 18.09 3.72
CA SER A 153 4.98 18.45 2.47
C SER A 153 6.29 17.67 2.33
N TYR A 154 6.45 17.00 1.20
CA TYR A 154 7.73 16.48 0.75
C TYR A 154 7.93 16.82 -0.72
N ASP A 155 9.19 16.98 -1.12
CA ASP A 155 9.59 17.24 -2.50
C ASP A 155 9.71 15.95 -3.33
N ARG A 156 9.23 14.81 -2.81
CA ARG A 156 9.15 13.56 -3.59
C ARG A 156 8.09 13.77 -4.68
N LYS A 157 8.54 14.00 -5.91
CA LYS A 157 7.76 14.43 -7.09
C LYS A 157 6.45 13.68 -7.36
N ASN A 158 6.24 12.46 -6.83
CA ASN A 158 5.14 11.58 -7.28
C ASN A 158 4.19 11.04 -6.20
N ALA A 159 4.44 11.23 -4.90
CA ALA A 159 3.57 10.63 -3.87
C ALA A 159 2.49 11.62 -3.37
N LEU A 160 1.25 11.15 -3.32
CA LEU A 160 0.09 11.91 -2.81
C LEU A 160 -0.16 11.69 -1.33
N ALA A 161 0.18 10.49 -0.86
CA ALA A 161 0.24 10.13 0.53
C ALA A 161 1.35 9.09 0.72
N ASP A 162 1.72 8.83 1.96
CA ASP A 162 2.50 7.66 2.32
C ASP A 162 2.20 7.18 3.75
N TYR A 163 2.29 5.87 3.96
CA TYR A 163 2.31 5.26 5.28
C TYR A 163 3.74 5.08 5.80
N VAL A 164 4.05 5.70 6.94
CA VAL A 164 5.34 5.59 7.62
C VAL A 164 5.23 4.58 8.75
N VAL A 165 5.71 3.36 8.48
CA VAL A 165 5.63 2.22 9.42
C VAL A 165 6.19 2.54 10.81
N ILE A 166 7.41 3.09 10.89
CA ILE A 166 8.08 3.38 12.17
C ILE A 166 7.29 4.40 13.01
N ALA A 167 6.66 5.38 12.35
CA ALA A 167 5.89 6.42 13.04
C ALA A 167 4.43 6.02 13.26
N ASP A 168 3.98 4.90 12.67
CA ASP A 168 2.59 4.48 12.53
C ASP A 168 1.70 5.66 12.11
N THR A 169 2.06 6.26 10.96
CA THR A 169 1.50 7.54 10.51
C THR A 169 1.20 7.51 9.02
N ILE A 170 -0.03 7.82 8.64
CA ILE A 170 -0.34 8.23 7.26
C ILE A 170 -0.04 9.72 7.13
N ARG A 171 0.69 10.10 6.08
CA ARG A 171 0.98 11.50 5.76
C ARG A 171 0.34 11.86 4.43
N ILE A 172 -0.42 12.95 4.42
CA ILE A 172 -1.11 13.45 3.23
C ILE A 172 -0.33 14.62 2.64
N ASN A 173 -0.01 14.53 1.35
CA ASN A 173 0.65 15.60 0.60
C ASN A 173 -0.38 16.51 -0.05
N LYS A 174 -0.95 17.41 0.76
CA LYS A 174 -1.98 18.38 0.34
C LYS A 174 -1.55 19.13 -0.92
N LYS A 175 -0.34 19.69 -0.93
CA LYS A 175 0.22 20.44 -2.06
C LYS A 175 0.17 19.62 -3.36
N ARG A 176 0.60 18.35 -3.33
CA ARG A 176 0.63 17.52 -4.53
C ARG A 176 -0.76 17.12 -5.00
N ILE A 177 -1.70 16.92 -4.09
CA ILE A 177 -3.11 16.65 -4.43
C ILE A 177 -3.70 17.88 -5.12
N GLU A 178 -3.46 19.08 -4.61
CA GLU A 178 -3.92 20.35 -5.21
C GLU A 178 -3.29 20.60 -6.58
N GLU A 179 -1.97 20.41 -6.71
CA GLU A 179 -1.27 20.47 -8.01
C GLU A 179 -1.90 19.49 -9.01
N ARG A 180 -2.18 18.26 -8.59
CA ARG A 180 -2.81 17.26 -9.46
C ARG A 180 -4.22 17.70 -9.87
N VAL A 181 -5.02 18.25 -8.98
CA VAL A 181 -6.35 18.78 -9.32
C VAL A 181 -6.24 19.92 -10.34
N SER A 182 -5.21 20.77 -10.22
CA SER A 182 -5.00 21.88 -11.15
C SER A 182 -4.65 21.46 -12.58
N ASP A 183 -4.21 20.20 -12.79
CA ASP A 183 -3.93 19.67 -14.12
C ASP A 183 -5.20 19.40 -14.95
N LEU A 184 -6.39 19.38 -14.32
CA LEU A 184 -7.62 18.92 -14.97
C LEU A 184 -7.92 19.69 -16.27
N ASP A 185 -7.85 21.02 -16.24
CA ASP A 185 -8.19 21.84 -17.41
C ASP A 185 -7.26 21.57 -18.59
N ASN A 186 -5.97 21.37 -18.32
CA ASN A 186 -4.99 21.03 -19.36
C ASN A 186 -5.28 19.64 -19.93
N LEU A 187 -5.60 18.67 -19.07
CA LEU A 187 -5.97 17.32 -19.50
C LEU A 187 -7.24 17.32 -20.36
N LEU A 188 -8.26 18.11 -20.02
CA LEU A 188 -9.49 18.17 -20.82
C LEU A 188 -9.29 18.87 -22.18
N LYS A 189 -8.31 19.77 -22.30
CA LYS A 189 -7.93 20.40 -23.58
C LYS A 189 -7.12 19.48 -24.48
N GLU A 190 -6.24 18.66 -23.88
CA GLU A 190 -5.34 17.77 -24.61
C GLU A 190 -6.00 16.47 -25.07
N ASN A 191 -7.17 16.12 -24.55
CA ASN A 191 -7.82 14.82 -24.80
C ASN A 191 -9.28 15.07 -25.10
N SER A 192 -9.85 14.37 -26.08
CA SER A 192 -11.28 14.50 -26.39
C SER A 192 -12.13 13.58 -25.50
N TYR A 193 -13.40 13.93 -25.33
CA TYR A 193 -14.34 13.06 -24.62
C TYR A 193 -14.43 11.68 -25.28
N GLU A 194 -14.51 11.64 -26.62
CA GLU A 194 -14.61 10.42 -27.41
C GLU A 194 -13.37 9.55 -27.26
N GLU A 195 -12.17 10.16 -27.18
CA GLU A 195 -10.92 9.44 -26.95
C GLU A 195 -10.93 8.76 -25.57
N LEU A 196 -11.25 9.52 -24.52
CA LEU A 196 -11.22 9.03 -23.13
C LEU A 196 -12.33 8.01 -22.82
N THR A 197 -13.41 8.01 -23.60
CA THR A 197 -14.56 7.11 -23.41
C THR A 197 -14.64 6.00 -24.45
N LYS A 198 -13.69 5.94 -25.39
CA LYS A 198 -13.65 4.99 -26.52
C LYS A 198 -13.87 3.53 -26.12
N TYR A 199 -13.35 3.12 -24.96
CA TYR A 199 -13.51 1.77 -24.44
C TYR A 199 -14.08 1.79 -23.02
N ASN A 200 -15.04 0.91 -22.75
CA ASN A 200 -15.41 0.57 -21.40
C ASN A 200 -14.31 -0.32 -20.80
N LEU A 201 -13.52 0.24 -19.88
CA LEU A 201 -12.39 -0.48 -19.28
C LEU A 201 -12.75 -1.19 -17.97
N GLY A 202 -14.04 -1.34 -17.67
CA GLY A 202 -14.54 -2.14 -16.55
C GLY A 202 -15.31 -1.34 -15.51
N LYS A 203 -15.22 -1.79 -14.26
CA LYS A 203 -16.00 -1.23 -13.16
C LYS A 203 -15.60 0.22 -12.87
N GLY A 204 -16.60 1.08 -12.66
CA GLY A 204 -16.39 2.52 -12.49
C GLY A 204 -16.46 3.34 -13.78
N TYR A 205 -16.57 2.70 -14.95
CA TYR A 205 -16.72 3.40 -16.24
C TYR A 205 -17.89 4.39 -16.24
N ASP A 206 -19.08 3.97 -15.80
CA ASP A 206 -20.26 4.84 -15.81
C ASP A 206 -20.09 6.06 -14.90
N ASP A 207 -19.47 5.89 -13.73
CA ASP A 207 -19.16 7.00 -12.82
C ASP A 207 -18.11 7.94 -13.41
N PHE A 208 -17.08 7.38 -14.04
CA PHE A 208 -16.08 8.14 -14.80
C PHE A 208 -16.72 8.95 -15.92
N CYS A 209 -17.57 8.34 -16.76
CA CYS A 209 -18.29 9.02 -17.84
C CYS A 209 -19.20 10.12 -17.29
N LYS A 210 -19.90 9.89 -16.17
CA LYS A 210 -20.71 10.91 -15.51
C LYS A 210 -19.87 12.10 -15.06
N LYS A 211 -18.75 11.86 -14.36
CA LYS A 211 -17.82 12.91 -13.91
C LYS A 211 -17.18 13.65 -15.08
N LEU A 212 -16.76 12.92 -16.11
CA LEU A 212 -16.18 13.49 -17.32
C LEU A 212 -17.19 14.37 -18.05
N THR A 213 -18.45 13.93 -18.16
CA THR A 213 -19.53 14.72 -18.75
C THR A 213 -19.78 16.01 -17.97
N LYS A 214 -19.82 15.94 -16.63
CA LYS A 214 -19.86 17.14 -15.79
C LYS A 214 -18.66 18.05 -16.04
N ALA A 215 -17.46 17.49 -16.19
CA ALA A 215 -16.23 18.27 -16.41
C ALA A 215 -16.25 19.07 -17.72
N TYR A 216 -16.77 18.50 -18.81
CA TYR A 216 -16.89 19.20 -20.09
C TYR A 216 -18.05 20.21 -20.12
N ASN A 217 -19.17 19.90 -19.45
CA ASN A 217 -20.40 20.69 -19.58
C ASN A 217 -20.59 21.73 -18.46
N SER A 218 -20.13 21.44 -17.25
CA SER A 218 -20.37 22.22 -16.03
C SER A 218 -19.24 21.99 -14.99
N PRO A 219 -17.99 22.33 -15.31
CA PRO A 219 -16.81 22.00 -14.48
C PRO A 219 -16.85 22.56 -13.04
N GLU A 220 -17.59 23.65 -12.83
CA GLU A 220 -17.84 24.27 -11.52
C GLU A 220 -18.71 23.40 -10.61
N SER A 221 -19.52 22.49 -11.17
CA SER A 221 -20.37 21.57 -10.40
C SER A 221 -19.61 20.42 -9.75
N LEU A 222 -18.34 20.20 -10.15
CA LEU A 222 -17.49 19.17 -9.57
C LEU A 222 -16.90 19.62 -8.23
N THR A 223 -17.07 18.78 -7.21
CA THR A 223 -16.35 18.91 -5.95
C THR A 223 -14.84 18.73 -6.14
N PHE A 224 -14.04 19.16 -5.16
CA PHE A 224 -12.58 19.01 -5.23
C PHE A 224 -12.16 17.55 -5.40
N PHE A 225 -12.76 16.64 -4.64
CA PHE A 225 -12.41 15.22 -4.68
C PHE A 225 -12.98 14.47 -5.90
N GLU A 226 -14.08 14.94 -6.50
CA GLU A 226 -14.49 14.49 -7.83
C GLU A 226 -13.43 14.85 -8.88
N LYS A 227 -12.95 16.10 -8.90
CA LYS A 227 -11.86 16.54 -9.82
C LYS A 227 -10.59 15.74 -9.62
N TYR A 228 -10.19 15.54 -8.37
CA TYR A 228 -9.04 14.72 -8.00
C TYR A 228 -9.14 13.29 -8.56
N SER A 229 -10.29 12.64 -8.34
CA SER A 229 -10.56 11.29 -8.82
C SER A 229 -10.57 11.21 -10.35
N LEU A 230 -11.12 12.23 -11.01
CA LEU A 230 -11.22 12.33 -12.45
C LEU A 230 -9.84 12.47 -13.11
N VAL A 231 -9.00 13.39 -12.62
CA VAL A 231 -7.61 13.53 -13.10
C VAL A 231 -6.87 12.20 -13.02
N GLY A 232 -7.02 11.48 -11.91
CA GLY A 232 -6.40 10.17 -11.76
C GLY A 232 -6.88 9.13 -12.74
N SER A 233 -8.19 9.11 -12.98
CA SER A 233 -8.79 8.24 -13.98
C SER A 233 -8.27 8.58 -15.38
N ILE A 234 -8.19 9.86 -15.75
CA ILE A 234 -7.68 10.29 -17.07
C ILE A 234 -6.25 9.80 -17.28
N TYR A 235 -5.33 10.01 -16.32
CA TYR A 235 -3.95 9.53 -16.45
C TYR A 235 -3.88 8.01 -16.66
N LYS A 236 -4.68 7.23 -15.91
CA LYS A 236 -4.72 5.77 -16.01
C LYS A 236 -5.35 5.28 -17.31
N VAL A 237 -6.43 5.93 -17.75
CA VAL A 237 -7.09 5.66 -19.04
C VAL A 237 -6.09 5.92 -20.16
N LYS A 238 -5.41 7.07 -20.21
CA LYS A 238 -4.39 7.37 -21.23
C LYS A 238 -3.30 6.32 -21.29
N GLU A 239 -2.74 5.95 -20.13
CA GLU A 239 -1.73 4.89 -20.07
C GLU A 239 -2.27 3.55 -20.56
N ARG A 240 -3.54 3.25 -20.31
CA ARG A 240 -4.18 2.05 -20.84
C ARG A 240 -4.41 2.14 -22.35
N LEU A 241 -4.92 3.24 -22.86
CA LEU A 241 -5.14 3.43 -24.30
C LEU A 241 -3.84 3.23 -25.09
N LYS A 242 -2.73 3.81 -24.63
CA LYS A 242 -1.39 3.56 -25.21
C LYS A 242 -1.00 2.08 -25.25
N GLN A 243 -1.38 1.29 -24.24
CA GLN A 243 -1.11 -0.14 -24.22
C GLN A 243 -2.05 -0.92 -25.16
N LEU A 244 -3.28 -0.45 -25.32
CA LEU A 244 -4.32 -1.08 -26.14
C LEU A 244 -4.15 -0.80 -27.64
N ASP A 245 -3.70 0.40 -28.01
CA ASP A 245 -3.42 0.74 -29.42
C ASP A 245 -2.29 -0.13 -30.02
N ASN A 246 -1.54 -0.82 -29.16
CA ASN A 246 -0.54 -1.82 -29.54
C ASN A 246 -1.08 -3.28 -29.59
N LYS A 247 -2.39 -3.51 -29.39
CA LYS A 247 -3.04 -4.83 -29.33
C LYS A 247 -4.34 -4.90 -30.14
N LYS A 248 -4.82 -6.11 -30.46
CA LYS A 248 -6.08 -6.31 -31.21
C LYS A 248 -7.32 -6.05 -30.33
N PRO A 249 -8.38 -5.37 -30.84
CA PRO A 249 -9.59 -5.03 -30.08
C PRO A 249 -10.36 -6.20 -29.45
N SER A 250 -10.26 -7.41 -30.02
CA SER A 250 -10.94 -8.61 -29.53
C SER A 250 -10.44 -9.13 -28.17
N GLU A 251 -9.33 -8.59 -27.65
CA GLU A 251 -8.74 -8.97 -26.35
C GLU A 251 -9.15 -8.04 -25.19
N ILE A 252 -10.01 -7.03 -25.45
CA ILE A 252 -10.19 -5.87 -24.56
C ILE A 252 -11.46 -5.96 -23.69
N ASN A 253 -12.42 -6.85 -24.01
CA ASN A 253 -13.61 -7.02 -23.18
C ASN A 253 -13.29 -7.82 -21.92
N THR A 254 -13.17 -7.13 -20.78
CA THR A 254 -12.77 -7.75 -19.52
C THR A 254 -13.94 -8.24 -18.67
N ASN A 255 -15.21 -7.99 -19.02
CA ASN A 255 -16.37 -8.32 -18.16
C ASN A 255 -16.17 -7.92 -16.67
N GLY A 256 -15.44 -6.82 -16.42
CA GLY A 256 -15.11 -6.35 -15.06
C GLY A 256 -13.92 -7.04 -14.39
N ILE A 257 -13.17 -7.89 -15.09
CA ILE A 257 -11.92 -8.52 -14.63
C ILE A 257 -10.74 -7.58 -14.91
N ASN A 258 -10.20 -6.97 -13.87
CA ASN A 258 -9.13 -6.00 -14.06
C ASN A 258 -7.75 -6.66 -14.01
N LEU A 259 -7.12 -6.80 -15.17
CA LEU A 259 -5.77 -7.37 -15.29
C LEU A 259 -4.67 -6.46 -14.74
N TYR A 260 -4.87 -5.13 -14.60
CA TYR A 260 -3.75 -4.22 -14.32
C TYR A 260 -4.01 -3.19 -13.22
N GLY A 261 -4.94 -3.48 -12.30
CA GLY A 261 -5.28 -2.58 -11.20
C GLY A 261 -6.28 -1.49 -11.60
N ASN A 262 -6.86 -0.86 -10.58
CA ASN A 262 -7.99 0.03 -10.75
C ASN A 262 -7.72 1.16 -11.77
N ILE A 263 -8.52 1.21 -12.85
CA ILE A 263 -8.38 2.18 -13.95
C ILE A 263 -9.13 3.47 -13.62
N TYR A 264 -10.34 3.34 -13.06
CA TYR A 264 -11.18 4.45 -12.69
C TYR A 264 -11.00 4.71 -11.19
N GLN A 265 -10.15 5.69 -10.91
CA GLN A 265 -9.85 6.09 -9.56
C GLN A 265 -11.09 6.71 -8.91
N ASN A 266 -11.58 6.14 -7.81
CA ASN A 266 -12.50 6.85 -6.93
C ASN A 266 -11.74 7.83 -6.02
N GLU A 267 -12.48 8.70 -5.37
CA GLU A 267 -11.90 9.73 -4.49
C GLU A 267 -11.11 9.16 -3.31
N PHE A 268 -11.43 7.96 -2.84
CA PHE A 268 -10.79 7.35 -1.66
C PHE A 268 -9.62 6.42 -1.99
N GLU A 269 -9.27 6.21 -3.27
CA GLU A 269 -8.25 5.23 -3.68
C GLU A 269 -6.95 5.39 -2.89
N THR A 270 -6.49 6.63 -2.72
CA THR A 270 -5.26 6.93 -1.98
C THR A 270 -5.35 6.52 -0.53
N ILE A 271 -6.46 6.82 0.15
CA ILE A 271 -6.66 6.40 1.54
C ILE A 271 -6.69 4.87 1.62
N TYR A 272 -7.40 4.22 0.69
CA TYR A 272 -7.47 2.76 0.67
C TYR A 272 -6.11 2.12 0.41
N HIS A 273 -5.29 2.69 -0.47
CA HIS A 273 -3.94 2.22 -0.75
C HIS A 273 -3.04 2.33 0.48
N GLU A 274 -2.99 3.50 1.12
CA GLU A 274 -2.15 3.68 2.32
C GLU A 274 -2.61 2.82 3.49
N VAL A 275 -3.92 2.65 3.68
CA VAL A 275 -4.44 1.74 4.71
C VAL A 275 -4.17 0.28 4.33
N GLY A 276 -4.12 -0.07 3.04
CA GLY A 276 -3.65 -1.36 2.57
C GLY A 276 -2.23 -1.67 3.04
N HIS A 277 -1.33 -0.68 3.04
CA HIS A 277 -0.01 -0.83 3.68
C HIS A 277 -0.13 -1.02 5.19
N CYS A 278 -1.02 -0.29 5.88
CA CYS A 278 -1.23 -0.51 7.31
C CYS A 278 -1.67 -1.95 7.62
N PHE A 279 -2.66 -2.48 6.88
CA PHE A 279 -3.12 -3.86 7.00
C PHE A 279 -2.00 -4.87 6.72
N ASP A 280 -1.23 -4.66 5.66
CA ASP A 280 -0.13 -5.57 5.32
C ASP A 280 0.95 -5.60 6.40
N PHE A 281 1.43 -4.43 6.84
CA PHE A 281 2.51 -4.35 7.82
C PHE A 281 2.07 -4.77 9.22
N LYS A 282 0.89 -4.36 9.68
CA LYS A 282 0.46 -4.59 11.07
C LYS A 282 -0.08 -6.00 11.31
N SER A 283 -0.45 -6.73 10.26
CA SER A 283 -0.85 -8.14 10.37
C SER A 283 0.32 -9.12 10.32
N LYS A 284 1.53 -8.66 9.97
CA LYS A 284 2.70 -9.50 9.73
C LYS A 284 3.70 -9.47 10.88
N THR A 285 4.32 -10.62 11.13
CA THR A 285 5.54 -10.66 11.96
C THR A 285 6.75 -10.20 11.15
N LEU A 286 7.86 -9.85 11.82
CA LEU A 286 9.12 -9.55 11.14
C LEU A 286 9.59 -10.71 10.24
N ILE A 287 9.34 -11.96 10.64
CA ILE A 287 9.69 -13.14 9.85
C ILE A 287 8.87 -13.20 8.57
N ASP A 288 7.57 -12.88 8.63
CA ASP A 288 6.71 -12.82 7.45
C ASP A 288 7.20 -11.76 6.47
N ILE A 289 7.48 -10.54 6.95
CA ILE A 289 7.99 -9.43 6.13
C ILE A 289 9.27 -9.82 5.39
N CYS A 290 10.23 -10.44 6.08
CA CYS A 290 11.48 -10.88 5.48
C CYS A 290 11.28 -12.04 4.48
N THR A 291 10.39 -12.98 4.80
CA THR A 291 10.17 -14.19 3.98
C THR A 291 9.39 -13.88 2.70
N ASP A 292 8.36 -13.04 2.79
CA ASP A 292 7.52 -12.66 1.65
C ASP A 292 8.36 -12.00 0.56
N ARG A 293 9.30 -11.12 0.93
CA ARG A 293 10.14 -10.40 -0.04
C ARG A 293 11.08 -11.31 -0.83
N ILE A 294 11.58 -12.38 -0.21
CA ILE A 294 12.46 -13.36 -0.86
C ILE A 294 11.69 -14.26 -1.83
N LYS A 295 10.46 -14.65 -1.48
CA LYS A 295 9.69 -15.64 -2.25
C LYS A 295 8.86 -15.03 -3.39
N SER A 296 8.37 -13.80 -3.21
CA SER A 296 7.35 -13.20 -4.08
C SER A 296 7.86 -12.51 -5.34
N GLN A 297 9.14 -12.11 -5.41
CA GLN A 297 9.68 -11.44 -6.60
C GLN A 297 9.72 -12.33 -7.84
N LYS A 298 9.78 -13.67 -7.66
CA LYS A 298 9.69 -14.62 -8.77
C LYS A 298 8.24 -14.78 -9.23
N ASP A 299 7.31 -14.92 -8.29
CA ASP A 299 5.88 -15.11 -8.57
C ASP A 299 5.26 -13.91 -9.30
N LEU A 300 5.71 -12.68 -9.01
CA LEU A 300 5.20 -11.44 -9.66
C LEU A 300 5.60 -11.26 -11.13
N LYS A 301 6.70 -11.89 -11.59
CA LYS A 301 7.23 -11.64 -12.95
C LYS A 301 6.28 -12.12 -14.04
N HIS A 302 5.60 -13.23 -13.79
CA HIS A 302 4.71 -13.90 -14.73
C HIS A 302 3.32 -13.28 -14.79
N LEU A 303 2.92 -12.53 -13.76
CA LEU A 303 1.65 -11.83 -13.75
C LEU A 303 1.68 -10.63 -14.71
N VAL A 304 0.56 -10.41 -15.37
CA VAL A 304 0.32 -9.21 -16.17
C VAL A 304 -0.08 -8.11 -15.19
N LEU A 305 0.87 -7.26 -14.78
CA LEU A 305 0.65 -6.18 -13.81
C LEU A 305 1.42 -4.92 -14.23
N PRO A 306 1.02 -3.71 -13.80
CA PRO A 306 1.83 -2.51 -13.95
C PRO A 306 3.24 -2.72 -13.41
N ARG A 307 4.23 -2.11 -14.08
CA ARG A 307 5.66 -2.26 -13.73
C ARG A 307 5.94 -1.93 -12.26
N TYR A 308 5.20 -0.99 -11.70
CA TYR A 308 5.29 -0.60 -10.29
C TYR A 308 5.03 -1.78 -9.35
N HIS A 309 3.96 -2.56 -9.59
CA HIS A 309 3.59 -3.72 -8.76
C HIS A 309 4.58 -4.88 -8.87
N LYS A 310 5.24 -5.04 -10.03
CA LYS A 310 6.20 -6.12 -10.26
C LYS A 310 7.48 -5.99 -9.44
N LYS A 311 7.80 -4.78 -8.98
CA LYS A 311 9.05 -4.50 -8.24
C LYS A 311 8.88 -4.62 -6.72
N ASN A 312 7.67 -4.42 -6.22
CA ASN A 312 7.43 -4.28 -4.79
C ASN A 312 6.10 -4.94 -4.39
N THR A 313 6.18 -6.01 -3.60
CA THR A 313 5.00 -6.71 -3.06
C THR A 313 4.15 -5.85 -2.16
N PHE A 314 4.72 -4.90 -1.45
CA PHE A 314 3.96 -4.01 -0.57
C PHE A 314 2.99 -3.17 -1.38
N GLU A 315 3.45 -2.64 -2.52
CA GLU A 315 2.63 -1.88 -3.47
C GLU A 315 1.59 -2.78 -4.14
N PHE A 316 1.97 -4.02 -4.47
CA PHE A 316 1.02 -4.99 -4.99
C PHE A 316 -0.13 -5.24 -4.00
N VAL A 317 0.18 -5.54 -2.73
CA VAL A 317 -0.85 -5.77 -1.71
C VAL A 317 -1.71 -4.52 -1.50
N ALA A 318 -1.10 -3.34 -1.35
CA ALA A 318 -1.84 -2.09 -1.15
C ALA A 318 -2.76 -1.74 -2.33
N SER A 319 -2.30 -1.92 -3.57
CA SER A 319 -3.10 -1.69 -4.78
C SER A 319 -4.26 -2.68 -4.92
N ILE A 320 -4.02 -3.98 -4.67
CA ILE A 320 -5.10 -4.98 -4.71
C ILE A 320 -6.12 -4.70 -3.59
N PHE A 321 -5.66 -4.38 -2.38
CA PHE A 321 -6.53 -3.95 -1.27
C PHE A 321 -7.40 -2.77 -1.68
N ALA A 322 -6.80 -1.71 -2.24
CA ALA A 322 -7.51 -0.51 -2.68
C ALA A 322 -8.56 -0.81 -3.76
N GLY A 323 -8.23 -1.65 -4.74
CA GLY A 323 -9.21 -2.09 -5.74
C GLY A 323 -10.35 -2.90 -5.13
N ILE A 324 -10.06 -3.83 -4.22
CA ILE A 324 -11.11 -4.60 -3.53
C ILE A 324 -12.03 -3.68 -2.75
N MET A 325 -11.50 -2.66 -2.06
CA MET A 325 -12.29 -1.64 -1.38
C MET A 325 -13.22 -0.85 -2.32
N GLN A 326 -12.86 -0.72 -3.59
CA GLN A 326 -13.70 -0.14 -4.65
C GLN A 326 -14.61 -1.16 -5.34
N GLY A 327 -14.49 -2.43 -4.93
CA GLY A 327 -15.25 -3.56 -5.43
C GLY A 327 -14.76 -4.08 -6.77
N GLU A 328 -13.51 -3.83 -7.13
CA GLU A 328 -12.84 -4.46 -8.28
C GLU A 328 -12.80 -5.98 -8.12
N LYS A 329 -12.82 -6.68 -9.26
CA LYS A 329 -12.56 -8.11 -9.34
C LYS A 329 -11.23 -8.33 -10.06
N TYR A 330 -10.44 -9.24 -9.53
CA TYR A 330 -9.14 -9.61 -10.07
C TYR A 330 -9.16 -11.06 -10.54
N PRO A 331 -8.32 -11.41 -11.53
CA PRO A 331 -8.11 -12.80 -11.92
C PRO A 331 -7.69 -13.70 -10.76
N ASP A 332 -7.97 -15.00 -10.88
CA ASP A 332 -7.69 -15.98 -9.82
C ASP A 332 -6.21 -16.08 -9.46
N ASP A 333 -5.29 -16.00 -10.42
CA ASP A 333 -3.85 -16.04 -10.17
C ASP A 333 -3.38 -14.84 -9.33
N VAL A 334 -3.88 -13.64 -9.63
CA VAL A 334 -3.65 -12.41 -8.85
C VAL A 334 -4.20 -12.56 -7.44
N MET A 335 -5.44 -13.03 -7.30
CA MET A 335 -6.08 -13.20 -5.99
C MET A 335 -5.43 -14.32 -5.16
N ASN A 336 -4.95 -15.39 -5.79
CA ASN A 336 -4.24 -16.48 -5.12
C ASN A 336 -2.90 -15.98 -4.58
N LEU A 337 -2.14 -15.19 -5.35
CA LEU A 337 -0.93 -14.56 -4.85
C LEU A 337 -1.23 -13.58 -3.72
N TYR A 338 -2.23 -12.72 -3.87
CA TYR A 338 -2.64 -11.78 -2.84
C TYR A 338 -2.98 -12.48 -1.52
N LYS A 339 -3.81 -13.53 -1.56
CA LYS A 339 -4.19 -14.35 -0.39
C LYS A 339 -3.00 -15.05 0.26
N LYS A 340 -1.99 -15.46 -0.53
CA LYS A 340 -0.74 -16.06 -0.02
C LYS A 340 0.10 -15.06 0.76
N LEU A 341 0.08 -13.78 0.37
CA LEU A 341 0.88 -12.71 0.94
C LEU A 341 0.27 -12.07 2.19
N ILE A 342 -1.05 -11.88 2.24
CA ILE A 342 -1.70 -11.23 3.39
C ILE A 342 -1.76 -12.15 4.61
N LYS A 343 -1.78 -11.54 5.81
CA LYS A 343 -1.98 -12.23 7.10
C LYS A 343 -3.23 -11.78 7.86
N PHE A 344 -4.06 -10.97 7.22
CA PHE A 344 -5.35 -10.54 7.74
C PHE A 344 -6.50 -11.21 6.97
N LYS A 345 -7.67 -11.27 7.62
CA LYS A 345 -8.88 -11.80 7.00
C LYS A 345 -9.49 -10.74 6.08
N MET A 346 -9.77 -11.13 4.85
CA MET A 346 -10.52 -10.27 3.92
C MET A 346 -12.00 -10.22 4.31
N PRO A 347 -12.68 -9.09 4.08
CA PRO A 347 -14.12 -9.00 4.22
C PRO A 347 -14.77 -9.97 3.21
N VAL A 348 -15.80 -10.68 3.66
CA VAL A 348 -16.56 -11.63 2.84
C VAL A 348 -17.45 -10.89 1.85
#